data_AF-A0A5B0LTN8-F1
#
_entry.id   AF-A0A5B0LTN8-F1
#
_cell.length_a   1.000
_cell.length_b   1.000
_cell.length_c   1.000
_cell.angle_alpha   90.00
_cell.angle_beta   90.00
_cell.angle_gamma   90.00
#
_symmetry.space_group_name_H-M   'P 1'
#
loop_
_entity.id
_entity.type
_entity.pdbx_description
1 polymer ?
#
loop_
_entity_poly.entity_id
_entity_poly.type
_entity_poly.pdbx_seq_one_letter_code
_entity_poly.pdbx_strand_id
1 'polypeptide(L)'
;MVEASVESVLIKIAGVGLMPDHLGKSLAEMEPILTTLNSKYGAHVCGEGGEYETYTLDCPLFYSRISLEKTLLTHHNESSNIAPVAYLRLLSAKLSPKPSSVPDLNAVTVPPLLDAESVETKLQVGTHPPPSLQPTRASLRDTTNRQSSVSECGDWVVIASIFGSSSSISPDNIEQTLENEVEEVFNNLEVLLAKSSLTFVDIAHINLHLSSMAYFSEVNRVYTKKFGTSPPTRACVANPLPGTARVMLDAIVRRPATDLNHRDRVALHVQSRSYWAPANIGPYSQAVMVGSKIFVSGQIGLVPATLTLPVPRSFMEEAVLSLQHARRILATFPGPQWIESIVCYLTEICHLEQARMVWQHTSSIHHIHIPVLFLEVSELPKGALIEWQVVAGKDQSSTDQDQDQPASGPAYLSGGQPTFYACHSRPSRALTVIGTLPKDPVVGIELPPHHATYIRGFHTPRISAIEAERRIRDSFGSRQDQKVDDCALSLSCVNSIGLNTGPADLDIGFYMMGVLSQ
;
A
#
# COMPACT_ATOMS: atom_id res chain seq x y z
N MET A 1 13.73 -17.54 -14.45
CA MET A 1 14.41 -18.86 -14.44
C MET A 1 15.26 -19.05 -15.69
N VAL A 2 14.68 -18.87 -16.88
CA VAL A 2 15.38 -18.96 -18.17
C VAL A 2 16.60 -18.03 -18.23
N GLU A 3 16.42 -16.73 -17.97
CA GLU A 3 17.52 -15.74 -17.95
C GLU A 3 18.57 -16.01 -16.86
N ALA A 4 18.20 -16.73 -15.79
CA ALA A 4 19.09 -17.13 -14.71
C ALA A 4 19.85 -18.44 -15.03
N SER A 5 19.79 -18.90 -16.29
CA SER A 5 20.41 -20.14 -16.77
C SER A 5 19.96 -21.40 -16.00
N VAL A 6 18.71 -21.40 -15.50
CA VAL A 6 18.11 -22.61 -14.91
C VAL A 6 17.55 -23.45 -16.05
N GLU A 7 18.25 -24.53 -16.37
CA GLU A 7 17.85 -25.47 -17.40
C GLU A 7 16.98 -26.57 -16.79
N SER A 8 15.67 -26.44 -16.98
CA SER A 8 14.70 -27.44 -16.53
C SER A 8 13.81 -27.87 -17.68
N VAL A 9 13.41 -29.15 -17.67
CA VAL A 9 12.50 -29.73 -18.66
C VAL A 9 11.18 -30.13 -18.02
N LEU A 10 10.08 -30.07 -18.77
CA LEU A 10 8.78 -30.54 -18.29
C LEU A 10 8.80 -32.07 -18.14
N ILE A 11 8.41 -32.57 -16.97
CA ILE A 11 8.29 -34.01 -16.67
C ILE A 11 6.87 -34.47 -16.37
N LYS A 12 5.95 -33.53 -16.17
CA LYS A 12 4.52 -33.78 -16.03
C LYS A 12 3.75 -32.63 -16.64
N ILE A 13 2.59 -32.94 -17.18
CA ILE A 13 1.57 -31.96 -17.58
C ILE A 13 0.22 -32.39 -17.02
N ALA A 14 -0.61 -31.41 -16.69
CA ALA A 14 -1.99 -31.56 -16.22
C ALA A 14 -2.82 -30.27 -16.44
N GLY A 15 -2.43 -29.43 -17.40
CA GLY A 15 -3.06 -28.12 -17.67
C GLY A 15 -3.69 -28.03 -19.06
N VAL A 16 -4.71 -27.19 -19.20
CA VAL A 16 -5.39 -26.94 -20.49
C VAL A 16 -4.39 -26.43 -21.53
N GLY A 17 -4.42 -27.04 -22.72
CA GLY A 17 -3.56 -26.68 -23.85
C GLY A 17 -2.10 -27.16 -23.74
N LEU A 18 -1.73 -27.85 -22.66
CA LEU A 18 -0.49 -28.62 -22.61
C LEU A 18 -0.70 -30.00 -23.22
N MET A 19 0.23 -30.42 -24.07
CA MET A 19 0.15 -31.68 -24.83
C MET A 19 1.32 -32.59 -24.46
N PRO A 20 1.18 -33.93 -24.58
CA PRO A 20 2.25 -34.88 -24.28
C PRO A 20 3.59 -34.56 -24.96
N ASP A 21 3.56 -34.01 -26.17
CA ASP A 21 4.75 -33.59 -26.92
C ASP A 21 5.49 -32.38 -26.31
N HIS A 22 4.93 -31.74 -25.28
CA HIS A 22 5.61 -30.71 -24.48
C HIS A 22 6.54 -31.31 -23.43
N LEU A 23 6.37 -32.59 -23.06
CA LEU A 23 7.23 -33.26 -22.11
C LEU A 23 8.65 -33.40 -22.67
N GLY A 24 9.64 -33.11 -21.82
CA GLY A 24 11.06 -33.09 -22.19
C GLY A 24 11.53 -31.78 -22.81
N LYS A 25 10.62 -30.88 -23.23
CA LYS A 25 11.00 -29.53 -23.65
C LYS A 25 11.46 -28.70 -22.46
N SER A 26 12.45 -27.86 -22.69
CA SER A 26 12.97 -26.93 -21.70
C SER A 26 11.97 -25.82 -21.38
N LEU A 27 12.12 -25.19 -20.22
CA LEU A 27 11.35 -24.00 -19.86
C LEU A 27 11.52 -22.86 -20.88
N ALA A 28 12.70 -22.73 -21.50
CA ALA A 28 12.94 -21.72 -22.54
C ALA A 28 12.12 -22.01 -23.81
N GLU A 29 12.04 -23.27 -24.23
CA GLU A 29 11.20 -23.67 -25.37
C GLU A 29 9.70 -23.54 -25.05
N MET A 30 9.33 -23.73 -23.78
CA MET A 30 7.94 -23.68 -23.33
C MET A 30 7.44 -22.27 -23.00
N GLU A 31 8.32 -21.30 -22.76
CA GLU A 31 7.94 -19.94 -22.34
C GLU A 31 6.88 -19.28 -23.26
N PRO A 32 7.02 -19.26 -24.60
CA PRO A 32 6.02 -18.65 -25.48
C PRO A 32 4.66 -19.36 -25.40
N ILE A 33 4.68 -20.68 -25.22
CA ILE A 33 3.47 -21.52 -25.10
C ILE A 33 2.79 -21.23 -23.77
N LEU A 34 3.52 -21.28 -22.65
CA LEU A 34 3.00 -21.02 -21.31
C LEU A 34 2.43 -19.61 -21.19
N THR A 35 3.09 -18.61 -21.78
CA THR A 35 2.58 -17.24 -21.85
C THR A 35 1.27 -17.16 -22.63
N THR A 36 1.17 -17.87 -23.77
CA THR A 36 -0.07 -17.95 -24.55
C THR A 36 -1.19 -18.63 -23.77
N LEU A 37 -0.90 -19.70 -23.03
CA LEU A 37 -1.87 -20.41 -22.21
C LEU A 37 -2.34 -19.57 -21.02
N ASN A 38 -1.45 -18.78 -20.41
CA ASN A 38 -1.82 -17.82 -19.38
C ASN A 38 -2.82 -16.79 -19.91
N SER A 39 -2.53 -16.16 -21.05
CA SER A 39 -3.43 -15.16 -21.66
C SER A 39 -4.78 -15.73 -22.06
N LYS A 40 -4.85 -17.00 -22.48
CA LYS A 40 -6.11 -17.63 -22.94
C LYS A 40 -6.94 -18.26 -21.83
N TYR A 41 -6.27 -18.88 -20.86
CA TYR A 41 -6.91 -19.78 -19.89
C TYR A 41 -6.55 -19.49 -18.44
N GLY A 42 -5.73 -18.46 -18.18
CA GLY A 42 -5.26 -18.13 -16.84
C GLY A 42 -4.25 -19.12 -16.25
N ALA A 43 -3.68 -20.02 -17.06
CA ALA A 43 -2.69 -20.99 -16.61
C ALA A 43 -1.49 -20.28 -15.96
N HIS A 44 -1.00 -20.77 -14.82
CA HIS A 44 0.14 -20.14 -14.16
C HIS A 44 1.43 -20.40 -14.92
N VAL A 45 2.09 -19.34 -15.41
CA VAL A 45 3.30 -19.45 -16.26
C VAL A 45 4.45 -20.16 -15.54
N CYS A 46 4.49 -20.12 -14.21
CA CYS A 46 5.49 -20.81 -13.41
C CYS A 46 5.05 -22.20 -12.89
N GLY A 47 3.86 -22.68 -13.25
CA GLY A 47 3.35 -24.02 -12.89
C GLY A 47 2.94 -24.20 -11.42
N GLU A 48 2.70 -23.11 -10.69
CA GLU A 48 2.30 -23.15 -9.27
C GLU A 48 0.92 -23.78 -9.07
N GLY A 49 0.04 -23.69 -10.07
CA GLY A 49 -1.29 -24.31 -10.05
C GLY A 49 -1.28 -25.82 -10.33
N GLY A 50 -0.09 -26.43 -10.48
CA GLY A 50 0.07 -27.85 -10.79
C GLY A 50 -0.15 -28.19 -12.26
N GLU A 51 -0.18 -27.20 -13.15
CA GLU A 51 -0.39 -27.37 -14.59
C GLU A 51 0.73 -28.20 -15.23
N TYR A 52 1.95 -28.11 -14.70
CA TYR A 52 3.09 -28.92 -15.11
C TYR A 52 4.09 -29.05 -13.95
N GLU A 53 4.96 -30.06 -14.04
CA GLU A 53 6.12 -30.19 -13.15
C GLU A 53 7.39 -30.24 -13.98
N THR A 54 8.50 -29.76 -13.42
CA THR A 54 9.79 -29.71 -14.10
C THR A 54 10.88 -30.48 -13.37
N TYR A 55 11.86 -30.94 -14.12
CA TYR A 55 13.10 -31.50 -13.61
C TYR A 55 14.28 -30.66 -14.05
N THR A 56 15.04 -30.11 -13.09
CA THR A 56 16.21 -29.27 -13.37
C THR A 56 17.41 -30.14 -13.75
N LEU A 57 17.88 -29.97 -14.98
CA LEU A 57 19.04 -30.67 -15.53
C LEU A 57 20.35 -29.95 -15.19
N ASP A 58 20.33 -28.63 -15.19
CA ASP A 58 21.48 -27.81 -14.85
C ASP A 58 21.03 -26.44 -14.32
N CYS A 59 21.88 -25.84 -13.50
CA CYS A 59 21.79 -24.43 -13.15
C CYS A 59 23.16 -23.94 -12.65
N PRO A 60 23.38 -22.62 -12.51
CA PRO A 60 24.67 -22.09 -12.07
C PRO A 60 25.14 -22.58 -10.69
N LEU A 61 24.22 -23.06 -9.84
CA LEU A 61 24.52 -23.65 -8.54
C LEU A 61 25.10 -25.08 -8.62
N PHE A 62 24.90 -25.78 -9.73
CA PHE A 62 25.30 -27.18 -9.85
C PHE A 62 26.77 -27.31 -10.23
N TYR A 63 27.47 -28.25 -9.57
CA TYR A 63 28.83 -28.67 -9.89
C TYR A 63 28.92 -29.54 -11.14
N SER A 64 27.83 -30.20 -11.51
CA SER A 64 27.74 -31.10 -12.65
C SER A 64 26.35 -31.06 -13.24
N ARG A 65 26.25 -31.27 -14.55
CA ARG A 65 24.98 -31.34 -15.26
C ARG A 65 24.39 -32.74 -15.15
N ILE A 66 23.07 -32.84 -15.09
CA ILE A 66 22.35 -34.10 -15.25
C ILE A 66 21.98 -34.27 -16.73
N SER A 67 22.45 -35.36 -17.33
CA SER A 67 22.09 -35.77 -18.70
C SER A 67 21.13 -36.94 -18.63
N LEU A 68 19.92 -36.75 -19.14
CA LEU A 68 18.94 -37.83 -19.26
C LEU A 68 19.38 -38.76 -20.40
N GLU A 69 19.51 -40.04 -20.13
CA GLU A 69 19.94 -41.04 -21.13
C GLU A 69 18.76 -41.83 -21.70
N LYS A 70 17.81 -42.19 -20.82
CA LYS A 70 16.63 -42.94 -21.20
C LYS A 70 15.40 -42.37 -20.53
N THR A 71 14.42 -41.99 -21.34
CA THR A 71 13.11 -41.51 -20.90
C THR A 71 12.00 -42.35 -21.52
N LEU A 72 10.82 -42.34 -20.88
CA LEU A 72 9.62 -43.01 -21.36
C LEU A 72 8.40 -42.12 -21.15
N LEU A 73 7.71 -41.79 -22.23
CA LEU A 73 6.43 -41.09 -22.18
C LEU A 73 5.35 -42.04 -21.66
N THR A 74 4.60 -41.62 -20.64
CA THR A 74 3.51 -42.40 -20.04
C THR A 74 2.26 -41.53 -19.93
N HIS A 75 1.14 -42.03 -20.43
CA HIS A 75 -0.17 -41.35 -20.33
C HIS A 75 -0.92 -41.83 -19.09
N HIS A 76 -1.70 -40.94 -18.47
CA HIS A 76 -2.68 -41.34 -17.48
C HIS A 76 -3.94 -41.84 -18.20
N ASN A 77 -4.39 -43.05 -17.86
CA ASN A 77 -5.48 -43.76 -18.55
C ASN A 77 -6.85 -43.04 -18.49
N GLU A 78 -7.01 -42.09 -17.57
CA GLU A 78 -8.23 -41.32 -17.33
C GLU A 78 -8.03 -39.82 -17.61
N SER A 79 -7.46 -39.45 -18.76
CA SER A 79 -7.20 -38.04 -19.08
C SER A 79 -8.09 -37.52 -20.21
N SER A 80 -8.52 -36.26 -20.08
CA SER A 80 -9.35 -35.59 -21.10
C SER A 80 -8.52 -35.16 -22.30
N ASN A 81 -9.16 -35.00 -23.47
CA ASN A 81 -8.48 -34.46 -24.66
C ASN A 81 -8.10 -32.97 -24.53
N ILE A 82 -8.69 -32.26 -23.56
CA ILE A 82 -8.55 -30.80 -23.40
C ILE A 82 -7.42 -30.46 -22.40
N ALA A 83 -7.29 -31.27 -21.36
CA ALA A 83 -6.23 -31.20 -20.35
C ALA A 83 -5.71 -32.63 -20.12
N PRO A 84 -4.84 -33.14 -21.01
CA PRO A 84 -4.27 -34.47 -20.84
C PRO A 84 -3.32 -34.49 -19.64
N VAL A 85 -3.28 -35.63 -18.95
CA VAL A 85 -2.32 -35.88 -17.87
C VAL A 85 -1.32 -36.89 -18.38
N ALA A 86 -0.05 -36.47 -18.48
CA ALA A 86 1.03 -37.29 -18.98
C ALA A 86 2.34 -37.01 -18.23
N TYR A 87 3.23 -37.99 -18.23
CA TYR A 87 4.49 -37.98 -17.50
C TYR A 87 5.65 -38.39 -18.39
N LEU A 88 6.79 -37.73 -18.21
CA LEU A 88 8.08 -38.19 -18.72
C LEU A 88 8.79 -38.98 -17.62
N ARG A 89 8.76 -40.30 -17.71
CA ARG A 89 9.47 -41.15 -16.77
C ARG A 89 10.97 -41.14 -17.09
N LEU A 90 11.77 -40.71 -16.13
CA LEU A 90 13.23 -40.73 -16.23
C LEU A 90 13.73 -42.12 -15.82
N LEU A 91 14.13 -42.94 -16.81
CA LEU A 91 14.55 -44.33 -16.57
C LEU A 91 16.05 -44.44 -16.24
N SER A 92 16.88 -43.60 -16.86
CA SER A 92 18.30 -43.48 -16.50
C SER A 92 18.82 -42.06 -16.81
N ALA A 93 19.73 -41.60 -15.96
CA ALA A 93 20.42 -40.32 -16.09
C ALA A 93 21.85 -40.47 -15.59
N LYS A 94 22.76 -39.64 -16.11
CA LYS A 94 24.16 -39.58 -15.66
C LYS A 94 24.57 -38.15 -15.32
N LEU A 95 25.56 -38.04 -14.45
CA LEU A 95 26.27 -36.77 -14.25
C LEU A 95 27.25 -36.56 -15.40
N SER A 96 27.25 -35.35 -15.94
CA SER A 96 28.16 -34.88 -16.98
C SER A 96 28.95 -33.69 -16.44
N PRO A 97 30.28 -33.64 -16.66
CA PRO A 97 31.11 -32.55 -16.18
C PRO A 97 30.69 -31.23 -16.84
N LYS A 98 30.74 -30.14 -16.07
CA LYS A 98 30.57 -28.78 -16.58
C LYS A 98 31.93 -28.19 -17.00
N PRO A 99 31.96 -27.20 -17.90
CA PRO A 99 33.21 -26.55 -18.32
C PRO A 99 34.00 -25.94 -17.15
N SER A 100 33.29 -25.42 -16.15
CA SER A 100 33.83 -24.99 -14.86
C SER A 100 33.35 -25.96 -13.77
N SER A 101 34.26 -26.39 -12.89
CA SER A 101 33.95 -27.21 -11.72
C SER A 101 33.46 -26.40 -10.52
N VAL A 102 33.39 -25.07 -10.64
CA VAL A 102 32.96 -24.16 -9.57
C VAL A 102 31.67 -23.45 -9.99
N PRO A 103 30.62 -23.48 -9.15
CA PRO A 103 29.43 -22.66 -9.32
C PRO A 103 29.78 -21.17 -9.44
N ASP A 104 29.37 -20.53 -10.53
CA ASP A 104 29.51 -19.08 -10.72
C ASP A 104 28.18 -18.38 -10.48
N LEU A 105 28.00 -17.91 -9.24
CA LEU A 105 26.82 -17.15 -8.85
C LEU A 105 26.82 -15.72 -9.39
N ASN A 106 27.97 -15.18 -9.81
CA ASN A 106 28.05 -13.83 -10.35
C ASN A 106 27.50 -13.76 -11.79
N ALA A 107 27.48 -14.91 -12.49
CA ALA A 107 26.87 -15.04 -13.81
C ALA A 107 25.33 -15.15 -13.77
N VAL A 108 24.71 -15.27 -12.58
CA VAL A 108 23.25 -15.36 -12.47
C VAL A 108 22.65 -13.98 -12.73
N THR A 109 21.82 -13.89 -13.77
CA THR A 109 21.03 -12.68 -14.04
C THR A 109 20.10 -12.37 -12.86
N VAL A 110 20.28 -11.20 -12.26
CA VAL A 110 19.43 -10.68 -11.19
C VAL A 110 18.55 -9.57 -11.77
N PRO A 111 17.21 -9.61 -11.56
CA PRO A 111 16.33 -8.54 -12.00
C PRO A 111 16.76 -7.19 -11.40
N PRO A 112 16.64 -6.09 -12.17
CA PRO A 112 16.95 -4.76 -11.65
C PRO A 112 16.05 -4.44 -10.45
N LEU A 113 16.61 -3.73 -9.47
CA LEU A 113 15.89 -3.32 -8.25
C LEU A 113 14.73 -2.37 -8.58
N LEU A 114 15.00 -1.41 -9.45
CA LEU A 114 14.04 -0.44 -9.94
C LEU A 114 13.52 -0.86 -11.31
N ASP A 115 12.21 -0.75 -11.52
CA ASP A 115 11.61 -0.84 -12.84
C ASP A 115 11.86 0.45 -13.65
N ALA A 116 11.52 0.39 -14.94
CA ALA A 116 11.83 1.45 -15.89
C ALA A 116 11.28 2.81 -15.48
N GLU A 117 10.04 2.86 -14.99
CA GLU A 117 9.42 4.12 -14.56
C GLU A 117 10.10 4.66 -13.29
N SER A 118 10.40 3.80 -12.33
CA SER A 118 11.12 4.18 -11.12
C SER A 118 12.54 4.71 -11.42
N VAL A 119 13.23 4.12 -12.40
CA VAL A 119 14.52 4.63 -12.89
C VAL A 119 14.36 6.02 -13.52
N GLU A 120 13.32 6.22 -14.33
CA GLU A 120 13.02 7.51 -14.96
C GLU A 120 12.69 8.58 -13.93
N THR A 121 11.80 8.29 -12.97
CA THR A 121 11.48 9.17 -11.84
C THR A 121 12.76 9.57 -11.10
N LYS A 122 13.63 8.60 -10.74
CA LYS A 122 14.91 8.86 -10.05
C LYS A 122 15.81 9.81 -10.86
N LEU A 123 15.86 9.65 -12.19
CA LEU A 123 16.67 10.49 -13.07
C LEU A 123 16.12 11.93 -13.14
N GLN A 124 14.81 12.08 -13.33
CA GLN A 124 14.15 13.40 -13.45
C GLN A 124 14.27 14.23 -12.18
N VAL A 125 14.12 13.61 -11.01
CA VAL A 125 14.31 14.32 -9.73
C VAL A 125 15.78 14.68 -9.50
N GLY A 126 16.72 13.82 -9.91
CA GLY A 126 18.17 14.10 -9.81
C GLY A 126 18.64 15.28 -10.65
N THR A 127 17.98 15.60 -11.77
CA THR A 127 18.33 16.75 -12.63
C THR A 127 17.84 18.10 -12.13
N HIS A 128 16.87 18.11 -11.20
CA HIS A 128 16.27 19.32 -10.65
C HIS A 128 16.45 19.33 -9.13
N PRO A 129 17.61 19.78 -8.60
CA PRO A 129 17.81 19.83 -7.16
C PRO A 129 16.74 20.74 -6.55
N PRO A 130 16.02 20.29 -5.52
CA PRO A 130 14.93 21.06 -4.96
C PRO A 130 15.46 22.33 -4.29
N PRO A 131 14.65 23.40 -4.24
CA PRO A 131 14.97 24.56 -3.43
C PRO A 131 15.10 24.16 -1.96
N SER A 132 16.14 24.66 -1.29
CA SER A 132 16.35 24.42 0.14
C SER A 132 15.22 25.08 0.94
N LEU A 133 14.31 24.30 1.49
CA LEU A 133 13.34 24.79 2.48
C LEU A 133 14.07 25.04 3.81
N GLN A 134 13.96 26.26 4.34
CA GLN A 134 14.32 26.53 5.73
C GLN A 134 13.09 26.26 6.59
N PRO A 135 13.09 25.23 7.45
CA PRO A 135 11.93 24.91 8.25
C PRO A 135 11.68 26.02 9.28
N THR A 136 10.48 26.59 9.26
CA THR A 136 10.02 27.42 10.37
C THR A 136 9.45 26.50 11.43
N ARG A 137 10.22 26.24 12.50
CA ARG A 137 9.75 25.42 13.64
C ARG A 137 8.72 26.24 14.42
N ALA A 138 7.44 25.92 14.24
CA ALA A 138 6.41 26.34 15.18
C ALA A 138 6.29 25.28 16.26
N SER A 139 6.45 25.65 17.55
CA SER A 139 6.16 24.74 18.65
C SER A 139 4.66 24.67 18.87
N LEU A 140 4.05 23.53 18.53
CA LEU A 140 2.69 23.25 18.95
C LEU A 140 2.73 22.83 20.42
N ARG A 141 1.86 23.45 21.23
CA ARG A 141 1.77 23.19 22.68
C ARG A 141 1.12 21.84 22.92
N ASP A 142 1.56 21.18 23.99
CA ASP A 142 1.02 19.91 24.50
C ASP A 142 -0.51 19.90 24.52
N THR A 143 -1.13 19.10 23.64
CA THR A 143 -2.56 18.82 23.70
C THR A 143 -2.79 17.70 24.70
N THR A 144 -3.35 18.04 25.86
CA THR A 144 -3.58 17.10 26.97
C THR A 144 -4.83 16.24 26.81
N ASN A 145 -5.60 16.41 25.72
CA ASN A 145 -6.89 15.72 25.57
C ASN A 145 -6.72 14.32 24.97
N ARG A 146 -6.70 13.31 25.84
CA ARG A 146 -6.51 11.88 25.50
C ARG A 146 -7.84 11.16 25.30
N GLN A 147 -8.75 11.70 24.48
CA GLN A 147 -10.05 11.08 24.27
C GLN A 147 -10.12 10.41 22.90
N SER A 148 -10.34 9.10 22.90
CA SER A 148 -10.66 8.36 21.68
C SER A 148 -11.96 8.88 21.08
N SER A 149 -12.01 8.97 19.76
CA SER A 149 -13.21 9.36 19.03
C SER A 149 -13.71 8.20 18.17
N VAL A 150 -15.01 8.20 17.89
CA VAL A 150 -15.64 7.30 16.93
C VAL A 150 -16.43 8.16 15.96
N SER A 151 -16.26 7.89 14.68
CA SER A 151 -16.90 8.57 13.56
C SER A 151 -17.45 7.53 12.59
N GLU A 152 -18.63 7.76 12.02
CA GLU A 152 -19.33 6.78 11.19
C GLU A 152 -19.89 7.39 9.90
N CYS A 153 -19.54 6.82 8.73
CA CYS A 153 -19.97 7.21 7.37
C CYS A 153 -20.60 6.05 6.61
N GLY A 154 -21.92 5.98 6.52
CA GLY A 154 -22.55 4.84 5.85
C GLY A 154 -21.98 3.53 6.41
N ASP A 155 -21.27 2.76 5.58
CA ASP A 155 -20.64 1.50 5.99
C ASP A 155 -19.27 1.63 6.67
N TRP A 156 -18.69 2.83 6.75
CA TRP A 156 -17.36 3.04 7.34
C TRP A 156 -17.45 3.52 8.78
N VAL A 157 -16.58 2.98 9.62
CA VAL A 157 -16.37 3.44 11.01
C VAL A 157 -14.88 3.76 11.17
N VAL A 158 -14.59 4.96 11.66
CA VAL A 158 -13.24 5.40 12.01
C VAL A 158 -13.17 5.56 13.51
N ILE A 159 -12.21 4.87 14.13
CA ILE A 159 -11.92 4.97 15.56
C ILE A 159 -10.53 5.57 15.68
N ALA A 160 -10.42 6.76 16.27
CA ALA A 160 -9.17 7.50 16.33
C ALA A 160 -8.71 7.73 17.78
N SER A 161 -7.41 7.92 17.94
CA SER A 161 -6.74 8.32 19.18
C SER A 161 -7.00 7.33 20.32
N ILE A 162 -6.85 6.03 20.06
CA ILE A 162 -6.94 5.01 21.10
C ILE A 162 -5.58 4.88 21.78
N PHE A 163 -5.53 5.28 23.04
CA PHE A 163 -4.36 5.17 23.90
C PHE A 163 -4.47 3.99 24.86
N GLY A 164 -3.33 3.52 25.37
CA GLY A 164 -3.27 2.76 26.61
C GLY A 164 -3.75 3.65 27.76
N SER A 165 -4.20 3.06 28.87
CA SER A 165 -4.97 3.79 29.88
C SER A 165 -4.34 5.12 30.33
N SER A 166 -5.23 6.13 30.40
CA SER A 166 -4.96 7.49 30.83
C SER A 166 -5.32 7.67 32.31
N SER A 167 -4.45 8.33 33.06
CA SER A 167 -4.77 9.28 34.14
C SER A 167 -5.31 8.82 35.51
N SER A 168 -5.22 7.54 35.90
CA SER A 168 -5.55 7.14 37.28
C SER A 168 -4.63 6.08 37.86
N ILE A 169 -3.33 6.27 37.72
CA ILE A 169 -2.34 5.41 38.38
C ILE A 169 -1.63 6.28 39.43
N SER A 170 -1.90 5.98 40.69
CA SER A 170 -1.08 6.43 41.82
C SER A 170 0.38 6.08 41.55
N PRO A 171 1.35 6.95 41.89
CA PRO A 171 2.78 6.71 41.65
C PRO A 171 3.36 5.42 42.28
N ASP A 172 2.56 4.69 43.06
CA ASP A 172 2.91 3.43 43.72
C ASP A 172 2.67 2.16 42.87
N ASN A 173 2.09 2.24 41.67
CA ASN A 173 1.90 1.06 40.81
C ASN A 173 3.14 0.80 39.95
N ILE A 174 4.08 0.10 40.58
CA ILE A 174 5.29 -0.47 40.03
C ILE A 174 4.85 -1.57 39.02
N GLU A 175 5.27 -1.48 37.75
CA GLU A 175 5.12 -2.47 36.64
C GLU A 175 4.00 -2.31 35.58
N GLN A 176 3.82 -1.13 34.96
CA GLN A 176 3.14 -1.10 33.65
C GLN A 176 4.11 -1.44 32.51
N THR A 177 4.18 -2.74 32.15
CA THR A 177 4.95 -3.22 30.99
C THR A 177 4.38 -2.66 29.69
N LEU A 178 5.20 -2.62 28.63
CA LEU A 178 4.72 -2.22 27.30
C LEU A 178 3.70 -3.22 26.77
N GLU A 179 3.91 -4.54 26.95
CA GLU A 179 2.90 -5.56 26.65
C GLU A 179 1.52 -5.23 27.23
N ASN A 180 1.42 -4.89 28.53
CA ASN A 180 0.15 -4.55 29.16
C ASN A 180 -0.49 -3.30 28.54
N GLU A 181 0.30 -2.26 28.25
CA GLU A 181 -0.21 -1.05 27.60
C GLU A 181 -0.77 -1.35 26.19
N VAL A 182 -0.10 -2.20 25.42
CA VAL A 182 -0.56 -2.63 24.10
C VAL A 182 -1.84 -3.47 24.22
N GLU A 183 -1.92 -4.36 25.20
CA GLU A 183 -3.13 -5.15 25.47
C GLU A 183 -4.31 -4.26 25.83
N GLU A 184 -4.11 -3.24 26.66
CA GLU A 184 -5.14 -2.25 27.01
C GLU A 184 -5.64 -1.49 25.78
N VAL A 185 -4.74 -1.03 24.90
CA VAL A 185 -5.10 -0.35 23.65
C VAL A 185 -6.02 -1.23 22.80
N PHE A 186 -5.68 -2.51 22.65
CA PHE A 186 -6.51 -3.45 21.88
C PHE A 186 -7.83 -3.80 22.58
N ASN A 187 -7.85 -3.90 23.90
CA ASN A 187 -9.09 -4.13 24.66
C ASN A 187 -10.02 -2.91 24.53
N ASN A 188 -9.49 -1.69 24.55
CA ASN A 188 -10.25 -0.46 24.30
C ASN A 188 -10.81 -0.44 22.87
N LEU A 189 -10.00 -0.81 21.87
CA LEU A 189 -10.46 -0.95 20.50
C LEU A 189 -11.60 -1.98 20.38
N GLU A 190 -11.48 -3.14 21.02
CA GLU A 190 -12.52 -4.18 21.03
C GLU A 190 -13.84 -3.67 21.62
N VAL A 191 -13.78 -2.93 22.74
CA VAL A 191 -14.97 -2.30 23.35
C VAL A 191 -15.60 -1.27 22.41
N LEU A 192 -14.80 -0.47 21.71
CA LEU A 192 -15.31 0.55 20.77
C LEU A 192 -15.91 -0.09 19.52
N LEU A 193 -15.31 -1.16 18.98
CA LEU A 193 -15.87 -1.94 17.88
C LEU A 193 -17.21 -2.58 18.27
N ALA A 194 -17.29 -3.19 19.45
CA ALA A 194 -18.50 -3.86 19.93
C ALA A 194 -19.69 -2.90 20.06
N LYS A 195 -19.45 -1.62 20.40
CA LYS A 195 -20.51 -0.59 20.45
C LYS A 195 -21.18 -0.36 19.10
N SER A 196 -20.45 -0.57 18.00
CA SER A 196 -20.96 -0.46 16.62
C SER A 196 -21.24 -1.84 16.00
N SER A 197 -21.33 -2.90 16.82
CA SER A 197 -21.53 -4.30 16.38
C SER A 197 -20.46 -4.82 15.41
N LEU A 198 -19.22 -4.37 15.59
CA LEU A 198 -18.06 -4.73 14.77
C LEU A 198 -17.04 -5.53 15.59
N THR A 199 -16.12 -6.19 14.88
CA THR A 199 -15.06 -7.02 15.44
C THR A 199 -13.72 -6.77 14.73
N PHE A 200 -12.65 -7.41 15.20
CA PHE A 200 -11.32 -7.26 14.60
C PHE A 200 -11.23 -7.68 13.13
N VAL A 201 -12.10 -8.58 12.66
CA VAL A 201 -12.08 -9.04 11.25
C VAL A 201 -12.60 -8.00 10.27
N ASP A 202 -13.35 -7.01 10.77
CA ASP A 202 -13.96 -5.93 9.99
C ASP A 202 -12.98 -4.76 9.74
N ILE A 203 -11.82 -4.80 10.40
CA ILE A 203 -10.80 -3.76 10.27
C ILE A 203 -10.10 -3.88 8.92
N ALA A 204 -10.10 -2.77 8.18
CA ALA A 204 -9.43 -2.65 6.90
C ALA A 204 -8.00 -2.13 7.06
N HIS A 205 -7.81 -1.14 7.94
CA HIS A 205 -6.54 -0.45 8.11
C HIS A 205 -6.32 0.01 9.56
N ILE A 206 -5.07 0.00 10.00
CA ILE A 206 -4.61 0.54 11.29
C ILE A 206 -3.44 1.51 11.09
N ASN A 207 -3.54 2.72 11.62
CA ASN A 207 -2.35 3.55 11.84
C ASN A 207 -1.84 3.28 13.26
N LEU A 208 -0.61 2.78 13.37
CA LEU A 208 0.03 2.46 14.64
C LEU A 208 1.13 3.48 14.93
N HIS A 209 1.01 4.20 16.03
CA HIS A 209 1.97 5.20 16.45
C HIS A 209 2.68 4.71 17.70
N LEU A 210 4.02 4.70 17.65
CA LEU A 210 4.87 4.35 18.78
C LEU A 210 5.60 5.60 19.27
N SER A 211 5.95 5.67 20.55
CA SER A 211 6.84 6.73 21.03
C SER A 211 8.31 6.51 20.64
N SER A 212 8.68 5.28 20.27
CA SER A 212 9.97 4.93 19.67
C SER A 212 9.86 3.66 18.84
N MET A 213 10.65 3.56 17.75
CA MET A 213 10.74 2.32 16.96
C MET A 213 11.42 1.16 17.70
N ALA A 214 12.07 1.40 18.83
CA ALA A 214 12.59 0.35 19.69
C ALA A 214 11.49 -0.63 20.18
N TYR A 215 10.25 -0.15 20.26
CA TYR A 215 9.09 -0.93 20.72
C TYR A 215 8.47 -1.82 19.64
N PHE A 216 8.88 -1.69 18.38
CA PHE A 216 8.26 -2.37 17.24
C PHE A 216 8.13 -3.89 17.41
N SER A 217 9.20 -4.55 17.88
CA SER A 217 9.22 -6.01 18.06
C SER A 217 8.25 -6.49 19.15
N GLU A 218 8.23 -5.79 20.29
CA GLU A 218 7.38 -6.14 21.42
C GLU A 218 5.90 -5.91 21.09
N VAL A 219 5.56 -4.79 20.45
CA VAL A 219 4.18 -4.50 20.00
C VAL A 219 3.69 -5.55 19.01
N ASN A 220 4.54 -5.98 18.06
CA ASN A 220 4.19 -7.04 17.10
C ASN A 220 3.87 -8.38 17.78
N ARG A 221 4.49 -8.70 18.92
CA ARG A 221 4.19 -9.93 19.67
C ARG A 221 2.75 -9.93 20.18
N VAL A 222 2.26 -8.80 20.70
CA VAL A 222 0.87 -8.66 21.15
C VAL A 222 -0.08 -8.58 19.96
N TYR A 223 0.26 -7.80 18.95
CA TYR A 223 -0.52 -7.63 17.72
C TYR A 223 -0.84 -8.99 17.06
N THR A 224 0.16 -9.89 16.98
CA THR A 224 0.00 -11.24 16.41
C THR A 224 -1.03 -12.10 17.17
N LYS A 225 -1.22 -11.87 18.47
CA LYS A 225 -2.23 -12.60 19.25
C LYS A 225 -3.65 -12.11 18.95
N LYS A 226 -3.80 -10.85 18.49
CA LYS A 226 -5.10 -10.20 18.24
C LYS A 226 -5.64 -10.48 16.85
N PHE A 227 -4.76 -10.64 15.85
CA PHE A 227 -5.14 -10.89 14.46
C PHE A 227 -4.68 -12.28 14.00
N GLY A 228 -5.57 -13.01 13.33
CA GLY A 228 -5.29 -14.33 12.77
C GLY A 228 -4.52 -14.27 11.43
N THR A 229 -4.92 -15.10 10.47
CA THR A 229 -4.27 -15.21 9.15
C THR A 229 -4.61 -14.08 8.17
N SER A 230 -5.47 -13.13 8.57
CA SER A 230 -5.91 -12.01 7.73
C SER A 230 -5.97 -10.69 8.52
N PRO A 231 -4.83 -10.21 9.06
CA PRO A 231 -4.75 -8.91 9.74
C PRO A 231 -5.18 -7.74 8.83
N PRO A 232 -5.41 -6.53 9.36
CA PRO A 232 -5.61 -5.35 8.54
C PRO A 232 -4.30 -4.89 7.90
N THR A 233 -4.41 -3.94 6.96
CA THR A 233 -3.24 -3.15 6.55
C THR A 233 -2.77 -2.26 7.69
N ARG A 234 -1.50 -1.84 7.64
CA ARG A 234 -0.88 -1.05 8.70
C ARG A 234 0.15 -0.05 8.18
N ALA A 235 0.11 1.18 8.66
CA ALA A 235 1.25 2.09 8.69
C ALA A 235 1.75 2.20 10.14
N CYS A 236 3.06 2.14 10.35
CA CYS A 236 3.64 2.11 11.70
C CYS A 236 4.78 3.10 11.83
N VAL A 237 4.56 4.19 12.54
CA VAL A 237 5.52 5.30 12.63
C VAL A 237 5.82 5.66 14.08
N ALA A 238 6.96 6.30 14.34
CA ALA A 238 7.32 6.74 15.68
C ALA A 238 7.34 8.25 15.78
N ASN A 239 6.68 8.75 16.83
CA ASN A 239 6.63 10.16 17.20
C ASN A 239 6.39 10.29 18.71
N PRO A 240 6.81 11.39 19.34
CA PRO A 240 6.36 11.73 20.68
C PRO A 240 4.83 11.66 20.78
N LEU A 241 4.34 10.90 21.75
CA LEU A 241 2.91 10.75 22.02
C LEU A 241 2.52 11.58 23.25
N PRO A 242 1.25 12.01 23.38
CA PRO A 242 0.78 12.77 24.54
C PRO A 242 1.11 12.12 25.89
N GLY A 243 1.75 12.89 26.78
CA GLY A 243 2.13 12.45 28.12
C GLY A 243 3.11 11.27 28.11
N THR A 244 2.80 10.22 28.86
CA THR A 244 3.65 9.01 29.01
C THR A 244 3.28 7.85 28.08
N ALA A 245 2.38 8.05 27.12
CA ALA A 245 1.94 6.97 26.24
C ALA A 245 3.10 6.47 25.36
N ARG A 246 3.20 5.15 25.20
CA ARG A 246 4.16 4.49 24.31
C ARG A 246 3.52 3.96 23.03
N VAL A 247 2.20 3.75 23.05
CA VAL A 247 1.41 3.30 21.90
C VAL A 247 0.12 4.12 21.76
N MET A 248 -0.22 4.42 20.52
CA MET A 248 -1.54 4.88 20.10
C MET A 248 -1.94 4.19 18.79
N LEU A 249 -3.22 3.89 18.61
CA LEU A 249 -3.72 3.40 17.33
C LEU A 249 -4.96 4.16 16.85
N ASP A 250 -5.09 4.22 15.53
CA ASP A 250 -6.33 4.52 14.81
C ASP A 250 -6.75 3.29 14.01
N ALA A 251 -8.05 3.07 13.83
CA ALA A 251 -8.61 1.98 13.04
C ALA A 251 -9.66 2.48 12.05
N ILE A 252 -9.54 2.03 10.80
CA ILE A 252 -10.55 2.21 9.75
C ILE A 252 -11.22 0.86 9.53
N VAL A 253 -12.53 0.84 9.70
CA VAL A 253 -13.35 -0.37 9.78
C VAL A 253 -14.48 -0.24 8.77
N ARG A 254 -14.83 -1.34 8.11
CA ARG A 254 -16.00 -1.38 7.22
C ARG A 254 -17.01 -2.37 7.79
N ARG A 255 -18.24 -1.93 7.91
CA ARG A 255 -19.38 -2.78 8.23
C ARG A 255 -19.53 -3.85 7.15
N PRO A 256 -19.69 -5.12 7.53
CA PRO A 256 -19.97 -6.18 6.57
C PRO A 256 -21.22 -5.83 5.74
N ALA A 257 -21.18 -6.18 4.46
CA ALA A 257 -22.39 -6.15 3.65
C ALA A 257 -23.47 -7.06 4.28
N THR A 258 -24.73 -6.68 4.16
CA THR A 258 -25.87 -7.44 4.71
C THR A 258 -26.10 -8.78 4.01
N ASP A 259 -25.49 -9.00 2.86
CA ASP A 259 -25.54 -10.27 2.12
C ASP A 259 -24.46 -11.23 2.61
N LEU A 260 -24.89 -12.31 3.27
CA LEU A 260 -24.04 -13.34 3.89
C LEU A 260 -23.18 -14.13 2.88
N ASN A 261 -23.43 -14.00 1.57
CA ASN A 261 -22.77 -14.80 0.55
C ASN A 261 -21.48 -14.19 -0.02
N HIS A 262 -21.18 -12.91 0.25
CA HIS A 262 -19.97 -12.27 -0.26
C HIS A 262 -19.04 -11.86 0.88
N ARG A 263 -17.90 -12.57 1.01
CA ARG A 263 -16.74 -12.02 1.71
C ARG A 263 -16.19 -10.87 0.87
N ASP A 264 -16.62 -9.65 1.15
CA ASP A 264 -16.20 -8.45 0.44
C ASP A 264 -14.77 -8.01 0.80
N ARG A 265 -14.14 -8.67 1.78
CA ARG A 265 -12.77 -8.42 2.24
C ARG A 265 -11.76 -9.43 1.70
N VAL A 266 -10.79 -8.97 0.93
CA VAL A 266 -9.66 -9.74 0.39
C VAL A 266 -8.35 -9.13 0.87
N ALA A 267 -7.52 -9.94 1.54
CA ALA A 267 -6.22 -9.50 2.05
C ALA A 267 -5.07 -10.12 1.25
N LEU A 268 -4.12 -9.29 0.85
CA LEU A 268 -2.89 -9.71 0.16
C LEU A 268 -1.72 -9.78 1.14
N HIS A 269 -0.97 -10.88 1.07
CA HIS A 269 0.23 -11.09 1.86
C HIS A 269 1.39 -11.50 0.96
N VAL A 270 2.52 -10.81 1.06
CA VAL A 270 3.76 -11.23 0.40
C VAL A 270 4.50 -12.12 1.38
N GLN A 271 4.42 -13.44 1.17
CA GLN A 271 4.91 -14.43 2.14
C GLN A 271 6.36 -14.88 1.90
N SER A 272 6.87 -14.71 0.68
CA SER A 272 8.18 -15.23 0.27
C SER A 272 9.12 -14.11 -0.18
N ARG A 273 10.42 -14.34 -0.02
CA ARG A 273 11.46 -13.47 -0.60
C ARG A 273 11.43 -13.62 -2.11
N SER A 274 11.33 -12.50 -2.80
CA SER A 274 11.28 -12.42 -4.25
C SER A 274 12.00 -11.16 -4.74
N TYR A 275 11.96 -10.89 -6.05
CA TYR A 275 12.42 -9.62 -6.63
C TYR A 275 11.27 -8.65 -6.91
N TRP A 276 10.03 -9.05 -6.61
CA TRP A 276 8.82 -8.30 -6.95
C TRP A 276 8.44 -7.30 -5.87
N ALA A 277 8.15 -7.77 -4.66
CA ALA A 277 7.74 -6.95 -3.52
C ALA A 277 8.33 -7.49 -2.21
N PRO A 278 8.58 -6.64 -1.20
CA PRO A 278 9.14 -7.09 0.08
C PRO A 278 8.14 -7.96 0.82
N ALA A 279 8.62 -9.08 1.37
CA ALA A 279 7.85 -9.89 2.28
C ALA A 279 7.54 -9.11 3.58
N ASN A 280 6.40 -9.43 4.19
CA ASN A 280 5.93 -8.72 5.38
C ASN A 280 6.93 -8.87 6.54
N ILE A 281 7.30 -7.75 7.17
CA ILE A 281 8.23 -7.72 8.32
C ILE A 281 7.51 -7.70 9.68
N GLY A 282 6.19 -7.87 9.67
CA GLY A 282 5.33 -7.85 10.85
C GLY A 282 3.94 -8.41 10.55
N PRO A 283 3.08 -8.51 11.57
CA PRO A 283 1.75 -9.14 11.49
C PRO A 283 0.70 -8.20 10.88
N TYR A 284 0.87 -7.80 9.63
CA TYR A 284 -0.08 -6.96 8.87
C TYR A 284 -0.29 -7.55 7.47
N SER A 285 -1.34 -7.12 6.76
CA SER A 285 -1.52 -7.45 5.34
C SER A 285 -0.88 -6.40 4.46
N GLN A 286 -0.24 -6.78 3.36
CA GLN A 286 0.40 -5.81 2.47
C GLN A 286 -0.64 -4.88 1.82
N ALA A 287 -1.81 -5.43 1.50
CA ALA A 287 -2.99 -4.70 1.11
C ALA A 287 -4.28 -5.41 1.56
N VAL A 288 -5.37 -4.65 1.71
CA VAL A 288 -6.72 -5.16 1.97
C VAL A 288 -7.68 -4.45 1.03
N MET A 289 -8.34 -5.21 0.17
CA MET A 289 -9.49 -4.75 -0.60
C MET A 289 -10.75 -5.06 0.19
N VAL A 290 -11.58 -4.06 0.44
CA VAL A 290 -12.89 -4.23 1.07
C VAL A 290 -13.92 -3.30 0.45
N GLY A 291 -14.98 -3.89 -0.12
CA GLY A 291 -15.92 -3.16 -0.96
C GLY A 291 -15.26 -2.55 -2.19
N SER A 292 -15.45 -1.24 -2.39
CA SER A 292 -14.81 -0.47 -3.48
C SER A 292 -13.46 0.15 -3.11
N LYS A 293 -12.91 -0.14 -1.91
CA LYS A 293 -11.63 0.45 -1.47
C LYS A 293 -10.53 -0.61 -1.37
N ILE A 294 -9.32 -0.18 -1.67
CA ILE A 294 -8.08 -0.92 -1.48
C ILE A 294 -7.20 -0.08 -0.57
N PHE A 295 -6.85 -0.62 0.59
CA PHE A 295 -5.84 -0.06 1.47
C PHE A 295 -4.52 -0.76 1.18
N VAL A 296 -3.44 0.01 1.07
CA VAL A 296 -2.07 -0.49 0.99
C VAL A 296 -1.34 -0.06 2.26
N SER A 297 -0.68 -1.02 2.91
CA SER A 297 0.14 -0.75 4.09
C SER A 297 1.26 0.22 3.79
N GLY A 298 1.82 0.84 4.84
CA GLY A 298 3.02 1.66 4.70
C GLY A 298 4.14 0.90 4.02
N GLN A 299 4.64 1.44 2.91
CA GLN A 299 5.74 0.88 2.13
C GLN A 299 7.02 1.65 2.42
N ILE A 300 8.02 0.97 3.00
CA ILE A 300 9.40 1.46 3.09
C ILE A 300 10.25 0.87 1.97
N GLY A 301 11.38 1.51 1.65
CA GLY A 301 12.24 1.15 0.51
C GLY A 301 13.08 -0.12 0.71
N LEU A 302 12.51 -1.23 1.17
CA LEU A 302 13.25 -2.50 1.33
C LEU A 302 13.62 -3.09 -0.02
N VAL A 303 14.83 -3.62 -0.14
CA VAL A 303 15.22 -4.51 -1.23
C VAL A 303 14.47 -5.84 -1.06
N PRO A 304 13.53 -6.21 -1.95
CA PRO A 304 12.66 -7.38 -1.75
C PRO A 304 13.40 -8.69 -1.49
N ALA A 305 14.52 -8.88 -2.20
CA ALA A 305 15.30 -10.10 -2.15
C ALA A 305 16.04 -10.27 -0.82
N THR A 306 16.38 -9.19 -0.11
CA THR A 306 17.21 -9.23 1.12
C THR A 306 16.47 -8.78 2.37
N LEU A 307 15.35 -8.07 2.23
CA LEU A 307 14.62 -7.39 3.32
C LEU A 307 15.51 -6.44 4.13
N THR A 308 16.53 -5.90 3.47
CA THR A 308 17.37 -4.80 3.97
C THR A 308 17.07 -3.53 3.19
N LEU A 309 17.40 -2.39 3.75
CA LEU A 309 17.33 -1.15 2.99
C LEU A 309 18.52 -1.03 1.99
N PRO A 310 18.45 -0.14 0.98
CA PRO A 310 19.48 0.00 -0.04
C PRO A 310 20.79 0.50 0.57
N VAL A 311 21.90 0.06 0.00
CA VAL A 311 23.27 0.42 0.42
C VAL A 311 24.06 0.88 -0.80
N PRO A 312 24.66 2.09 -0.80
CA PRO A 312 24.63 3.08 0.29
C PRO A 312 23.23 3.67 0.52
N ARG A 313 22.97 4.13 1.75
CA ARG A 313 21.68 4.76 2.11
C ARG A 313 21.49 6.03 1.28
N SER A 314 20.32 6.20 0.67
CA SER A 314 19.97 7.39 -0.12
C SER A 314 18.46 7.63 -0.02
N PHE A 315 18.07 8.85 0.37
CA PHE A 315 16.66 9.24 0.41
C PHE A 315 15.97 8.97 -0.92
N MET A 316 16.60 9.38 -2.04
CA MET A 316 16.02 9.24 -3.37
C MET A 316 15.75 7.77 -3.73
N GLU A 317 16.70 6.88 -3.44
CA GLU A 317 16.56 5.46 -3.73
C GLU A 317 15.46 4.82 -2.88
N GLU A 318 15.38 5.17 -1.59
CA GLU A 318 14.32 4.72 -0.71
C GLU A 318 12.94 5.25 -1.13
N ALA A 319 12.85 6.53 -1.51
CA ALA A 319 11.60 7.19 -1.89
C ALA A 319 10.99 6.58 -3.15
N VAL A 320 11.82 6.34 -4.16
CA VAL A 320 11.39 5.73 -5.42
C VAL A 320 11.06 4.25 -5.20
N LEU A 321 11.91 3.50 -4.50
CA LEU A 321 11.70 2.06 -4.28
C LEU A 321 10.46 1.78 -3.41
N SER A 322 10.21 2.59 -2.39
CA SER A 322 9.01 2.47 -1.55
C SER A 322 7.72 2.73 -2.33
N LEU A 323 7.68 3.79 -3.14
CA LEU A 323 6.51 4.10 -3.97
C LEU A 323 6.30 3.04 -5.06
N GLN A 324 7.39 2.50 -5.63
CA GLN A 324 7.35 1.36 -6.53
C GLN A 324 6.69 0.14 -5.89
N HIS A 325 6.99 -0.16 -4.63
CA HIS A 325 6.33 -1.27 -3.92
C HIS A 325 4.83 -1.04 -3.82
N ALA A 326 4.40 0.17 -3.44
CA ALA A 326 2.97 0.51 -3.33
C ALA A 326 2.25 0.29 -4.67
N ARG A 327 2.85 0.72 -5.78
CA ARG A 327 2.35 0.50 -7.13
C ARG A 327 2.25 -0.98 -7.50
N ARG A 328 3.31 -1.75 -7.24
CA ARG A 328 3.35 -3.18 -7.56
C ARG A 328 2.29 -3.96 -6.80
N ILE A 329 2.10 -3.63 -5.52
CA ILE A 329 1.05 -4.22 -4.69
C ILE A 329 -0.33 -3.85 -5.22
N LEU A 330 -0.56 -2.57 -5.54
CA LEU A 330 -1.83 -2.09 -6.07
C LEU A 330 -2.19 -2.76 -7.40
N ALA A 331 -1.20 -2.96 -8.28
CA ALA A 331 -1.36 -3.61 -9.58
C ALA A 331 -1.79 -5.08 -9.52
N THR A 332 -1.76 -5.72 -8.35
CA THR A 332 -2.26 -7.11 -8.18
C THR A 332 -3.77 -7.22 -8.14
N PHE A 333 -4.46 -6.13 -7.80
CA PHE A 333 -5.91 -6.15 -7.75
C PHE A 333 -6.46 -6.01 -9.17
N PRO A 334 -7.49 -6.79 -9.55
CA PRO A 334 -8.05 -6.72 -10.89
C PRO A 334 -8.92 -5.45 -11.06
N GLY A 335 -9.09 -4.99 -12.30
CA GLY A 335 -10.01 -3.90 -12.65
C GLY A 335 -9.39 -2.49 -12.58
N PRO A 336 -10.10 -1.47 -13.12
CA PRO A 336 -9.64 -0.09 -13.06
C PRO A 336 -9.61 0.40 -11.61
N GLN A 337 -8.56 1.13 -11.29
CA GLN A 337 -8.32 1.66 -9.96
C GLN A 337 -7.91 3.12 -10.07
N TRP A 338 -8.24 3.90 -9.07
CA TRP A 338 -7.76 5.27 -8.91
C TRP A 338 -7.25 5.45 -7.49
N ILE A 339 -6.27 6.32 -7.31
CA ILE A 339 -5.81 6.68 -5.98
C ILE A 339 -6.81 7.66 -5.38
N GLU A 340 -7.30 7.37 -4.17
CA GLU A 340 -8.17 8.27 -3.42
C GLU A 340 -7.35 9.20 -2.51
N SER A 341 -6.31 8.68 -1.86
CA SER A 341 -5.44 9.48 -1.00
C SER A 341 -4.09 8.80 -0.76
N ILE A 342 -3.11 9.63 -0.40
CA ILE A 342 -1.76 9.18 -0.03
C ILE A 342 -1.30 9.88 1.25
N VAL A 343 -0.62 9.12 2.10
CA VAL A 343 0.17 9.67 3.20
C VAL A 343 1.64 9.31 2.98
N CYS A 344 2.50 10.32 3.01
CA CYS A 344 3.93 10.19 2.90
C CYS A 344 4.57 10.58 4.23
N TYR A 345 5.14 9.61 4.94
CA TYR A 345 5.92 9.86 6.14
C TYR A 345 7.39 10.02 5.78
N LEU A 346 8.06 11.02 6.33
CA LEU A 346 9.48 11.31 6.09
C LEU A 346 10.19 11.63 7.41
N THR A 347 11.44 11.21 7.57
CA THR A 347 12.16 11.43 8.85
C THR A 347 12.78 12.80 8.98
N GLU A 348 12.97 13.50 7.86
CA GLU A 348 13.57 14.83 7.83
C GLU A 348 12.89 15.71 6.79
N ILE A 349 12.35 16.85 7.24
CA ILE A 349 11.60 17.81 6.40
C ILE A 349 12.41 18.37 5.22
N CYS A 350 13.75 18.33 5.30
CA CYS A 350 14.63 18.74 4.20
C CYS A 350 14.39 17.95 2.91
N HIS A 351 13.85 16.72 3.03
CA HIS A 351 13.54 15.86 1.89
C HIS A 351 12.13 16.06 1.32
N LEU A 352 11.32 16.97 1.86
CA LEU A 352 9.92 17.18 1.45
C LEU A 352 9.78 17.42 -0.06
N GLU A 353 10.58 18.32 -0.62
CA GLU A 353 10.51 18.63 -2.05
C GLU A 353 10.95 17.44 -2.90
N GLN A 354 11.93 16.65 -2.45
CA GLN A 354 12.30 15.41 -3.14
C GLN A 354 11.15 14.41 -3.14
N ALA A 355 10.44 14.27 -2.01
CA ALA A 355 9.27 13.40 -1.92
C ALA A 355 8.15 13.86 -2.85
N ARG A 356 7.87 15.17 -2.91
CA ARG A 356 6.90 15.78 -3.83
C ARG A 356 7.25 15.49 -5.28
N MET A 357 8.51 15.70 -5.65
CA MET A 357 8.97 15.45 -7.00
C MET A 357 8.90 13.96 -7.36
N VAL A 358 9.25 13.05 -6.44
CA VAL A 358 9.08 11.60 -6.65
C VAL A 358 7.62 11.28 -6.93
N TRP A 359 6.68 11.80 -6.13
CA TRP A 359 5.24 11.63 -6.38
C TRP A 359 4.82 12.17 -7.74
N GLN A 360 5.20 13.41 -8.08
CA GLN A 360 4.82 14.09 -9.32
C GLN A 360 5.34 13.39 -10.59
N HIS A 361 6.53 12.79 -10.53
CA HIS A 361 7.16 12.11 -11.66
C HIS A 361 6.82 10.61 -11.72
N THR A 362 5.97 10.11 -10.81
CA THR A 362 5.48 8.73 -10.82
C THR A 362 4.17 8.65 -11.63
N SER A 363 4.30 8.77 -12.96
CA SER A 363 3.19 8.96 -13.90
C SER A 363 2.06 7.92 -13.86
N SER A 364 2.37 6.66 -13.52
CA SER A 364 1.40 5.55 -13.52
C SER A 364 0.30 5.68 -12.48
N ILE A 365 0.55 6.39 -11.38
CA ILE A 365 -0.42 6.59 -10.29
C ILE A 365 -0.63 8.06 -9.92
N HIS A 366 0.18 8.97 -10.46
CA HIS A 366 0.05 10.39 -10.21
C HIS A 366 -1.09 11.03 -11.01
N HIS A 367 -1.93 11.80 -10.30
CA HIS A 367 -2.93 12.70 -10.86
C HIS A 367 -3.03 13.98 -10.02
N ILE A 368 -3.25 15.11 -10.69
CA ILE A 368 -3.22 16.46 -10.08
C ILE A 368 -4.30 16.70 -9.01
N HIS A 369 -5.31 15.83 -8.92
CA HIS A 369 -6.44 15.98 -8.00
C HIS A 369 -6.42 14.99 -6.83
N ILE A 370 -5.33 14.23 -6.67
CA ILE A 370 -5.20 13.29 -5.55
C ILE A 370 -4.71 14.06 -4.32
N PRO A 371 -5.42 13.99 -3.18
CA PRO A 371 -4.93 14.54 -1.93
C PRO A 371 -3.72 13.75 -1.43
N VAL A 372 -2.60 14.44 -1.21
CA VAL A 372 -1.38 13.88 -0.63
C VAL A 372 -0.99 14.62 0.63
N LEU A 373 -0.78 13.87 1.70
CA LEU A 373 -0.37 14.38 3.00
C LEU A 373 1.09 14.02 3.26
N PHE A 374 1.95 15.03 3.40
CA PHE A 374 3.35 14.83 3.80
C PHE A 374 3.51 15.11 5.29
N LEU A 375 4.07 14.15 6.03
CA LEU A 375 4.21 14.18 7.49
C LEU A 375 5.65 13.88 7.90
N GLU A 376 6.28 14.81 8.61
CA GLU A 376 7.55 14.52 9.28
C GLU A 376 7.32 13.62 10.50
N VAL A 377 8.12 12.57 10.65
CA VAL A 377 8.07 11.64 11.79
C VAL A 377 9.46 11.43 12.39
N SER A 378 9.53 10.99 13.64
CA SER A 378 10.81 10.83 14.34
C SER A 378 11.57 9.60 13.87
N GLU A 379 10.88 8.47 13.70
CA GLU A 379 11.50 7.23 13.24
C GLU A 379 10.50 6.42 12.38
N LEU A 380 11.05 5.67 11.42
CA LEU A 380 10.32 4.69 10.62
C LEU A 380 10.91 3.29 10.82
N PRO A 381 10.16 2.21 10.51
CA PRO A 381 10.64 0.85 10.65
C PRO A 381 11.98 0.64 9.93
N LYS A 382 12.89 -0.11 10.57
CA LYS A 382 14.26 -0.38 10.07
C LYS A 382 15.15 0.87 9.90
N GLY A 383 14.71 2.04 10.38
CA GLY A 383 15.42 3.30 10.17
C GLY A 383 15.29 3.83 8.74
N ALA A 384 14.20 3.47 8.04
CA ALA A 384 13.87 4.02 6.72
C ALA A 384 13.74 5.55 6.77
N LEU A 385 14.00 6.22 5.65
CA LEU A 385 13.89 7.68 5.56
C LEU A 385 12.51 8.16 5.10
N ILE A 386 11.73 7.27 4.49
CA ILE A 386 10.43 7.56 3.90
C ILE A 386 9.54 6.31 3.86
N GLU A 387 8.24 6.52 4.05
CA GLU A 387 7.19 5.50 3.92
C GLU A 387 5.99 6.07 3.16
N TRP A 388 5.48 5.32 2.18
CA TRP A 388 4.25 5.67 1.44
C TRP A 388 3.09 4.76 1.84
N GLN A 389 1.99 5.37 2.26
CA GLN A 389 0.70 4.71 2.49
C GLN A 389 -0.29 5.17 1.43
N VAL A 390 -1.06 4.24 0.89
CA VAL A 390 -1.97 4.50 -0.24
C VAL A 390 -3.36 3.95 0.05
N VAL A 391 -4.37 4.76 -0.25
CA VAL A 391 -5.77 4.32 -0.36
C VAL A 391 -6.21 4.52 -1.80
N ALA A 392 -6.76 3.47 -2.39
CA ALA A 392 -7.27 3.47 -3.75
C ALA A 392 -8.74 3.06 -3.78
N GLY A 393 -9.46 3.57 -4.77
CA GLY A 393 -10.80 3.15 -5.14
C GLY A 393 -10.75 2.18 -6.31
N LYS A 394 -11.79 1.36 -6.42
CA LYS A 394 -11.96 0.38 -7.48
C LYS A 394 -13.43 0.34 -7.91
N ASP A 395 -13.66 0.25 -9.22
CA ASP A 395 -15.01 0.04 -9.76
C ASP A 395 -15.56 -1.33 -9.34
N GLN A 396 -16.79 -1.31 -8.84
CA GLN A 396 -17.58 -2.52 -8.65
C GLN A 396 -18.28 -2.87 -9.96
N SER A 397 -17.54 -3.19 -11.02
CA SER A 397 -18.19 -3.84 -12.17
C SER A 397 -18.61 -5.24 -11.74
N SER A 398 -19.92 -5.50 -11.83
CA SER A 398 -20.57 -6.76 -11.52
C SER A 398 -19.87 -7.93 -12.21
N THR A 399 -19.18 -8.78 -11.44
CA THR A 399 -18.68 -10.08 -11.91
C THR A 399 -19.79 -11.12 -12.08
N ASP A 400 -21.06 -10.79 -11.89
CA ASP A 400 -22.19 -11.73 -11.99
C ASP A 400 -23.30 -11.25 -12.92
N GLN A 401 -23.03 -11.20 -14.22
CA GLN A 401 -24.10 -11.39 -15.21
C GLN A 401 -23.68 -12.40 -16.25
N ASP A 402 -24.15 -13.64 -16.05
CA ASP A 402 -24.44 -14.57 -17.15
C ASP A 402 -25.21 -13.82 -18.23
N GLN A 403 -24.68 -13.75 -19.45
CA GLN A 403 -25.49 -13.80 -20.67
C GLN A 403 -24.67 -13.91 -21.95
N ASP A 404 -24.93 -15.03 -22.63
CA ASP A 404 -24.90 -15.16 -24.08
C ASP A 404 -25.55 -13.95 -24.77
N GLN A 405 -24.76 -13.03 -25.34
CA GLN A 405 -25.01 -12.36 -26.62
C GLN A 405 -23.82 -11.45 -27.01
N PRO A 406 -23.49 -11.32 -28.32
CA PRO A 406 -22.28 -10.64 -28.75
C PRO A 406 -22.54 -9.13 -28.83
N ALA A 407 -22.18 -8.39 -27.77
CA ALA A 407 -22.05 -6.94 -27.85
C ALA A 407 -20.62 -6.61 -28.31
N SER A 408 -20.52 -5.99 -29.49
CA SER A 408 -19.28 -5.54 -30.11
C SER A 408 -18.54 -4.53 -29.22
N GLY A 409 -17.53 -4.99 -28.47
CA GLY A 409 -16.50 -4.13 -27.88
C GLY A 409 -15.47 -3.73 -28.94
N PRO A 410 -14.84 -2.54 -28.85
CA PRO A 410 -13.77 -2.17 -29.76
C PRO A 410 -12.53 -3.02 -29.46
N ALA A 411 -11.82 -3.39 -30.54
CA ALA A 411 -10.70 -4.32 -30.52
C ALA A 411 -9.56 -3.87 -29.59
N TYR A 412 -9.21 -4.74 -28.66
CA TYR A 412 -8.01 -4.63 -27.84
C TYR A 412 -6.78 -5.01 -28.68
N LEU A 413 -5.78 -4.12 -28.69
CA LEU A 413 -4.44 -4.43 -29.14
C LEU A 413 -3.46 -4.19 -27.98
N SER A 414 -2.59 -5.18 -27.82
CA SER A 414 -1.40 -5.22 -27.00
C SER A 414 -0.51 -3.97 -27.12
N GLY A 415 0.04 -3.54 -25.99
CA GLY A 415 1.30 -2.79 -25.92
C GLY A 415 1.16 -1.26 -26.03
N GLY A 416 1.69 -0.57 -25.02
CA GLY A 416 2.04 0.85 -25.09
C GLY A 416 1.03 1.80 -24.45
N GLN A 417 1.35 2.24 -23.22
CA GLN A 417 0.84 3.40 -22.47
C GLN A 417 -0.66 3.47 -22.13
N PRO A 418 -1.02 3.77 -20.87
CA PRO A 418 -2.40 4.13 -20.55
C PRO A 418 -2.63 5.61 -20.86
N THR A 419 -3.33 5.87 -21.96
CA THR A 419 -4.08 7.13 -22.16
C THR A 419 -5.49 6.92 -21.60
N PHE A 420 -5.76 7.48 -20.42
CA PHE A 420 -7.11 7.55 -19.88
C PHE A 420 -7.86 8.72 -20.52
N TYR A 421 -8.80 8.43 -21.42
CA TYR A 421 -9.77 9.41 -21.90
C TYR A 421 -10.84 9.66 -20.84
N ALA A 422 -11.08 10.95 -20.59
CA ALA A 422 -11.98 11.50 -19.59
C ALA A 422 -13.43 11.02 -19.74
N CYS A 423 -14.04 10.61 -18.63
CA CYS A 423 -15.48 10.67 -18.42
C CYS A 423 -15.78 11.49 -17.17
N HIS A 424 -16.71 12.43 -17.33
CA HIS A 424 -17.01 13.50 -16.39
C HIS A 424 -17.79 12.97 -15.18
N SER A 425 -17.11 12.71 -14.07
CA SER A 425 -17.69 12.80 -12.73
C SER A 425 -16.95 13.91 -11.98
N ARG A 426 -17.68 14.92 -11.51
CA ARG A 426 -17.08 16.03 -10.77
C ARG A 426 -16.54 15.49 -9.44
N PRO A 427 -15.23 15.61 -9.14
CA PRO A 427 -14.69 15.22 -7.85
C PRO A 427 -15.12 16.21 -6.76
N SER A 428 -15.53 15.66 -5.62
CA SER A 428 -15.76 16.38 -4.36
C SER A 428 -14.44 16.99 -3.86
N ARG A 429 -14.48 18.26 -3.43
CA ARG A 429 -13.39 18.93 -2.73
C ARG A 429 -13.40 18.50 -1.28
N ALA A 430 -12.35 17.84 -0.79
CA ALA A 430 -12.15 17.66 0.64
C ALA A 430 -10.68 17.79 1.05
N LEU A 431 -10.47 18.75 1.94
CA LEU A 431 -9.29 19.05 2.74
C LEU A 431 -9.68 18.76 4.18
N THR A 432 -8.89 18.04 4.99
CA THR A 432 -9.02 18.18 6.46
C THR A 432 -7.71 17.93 7.19
N VAL A 433 -7.36 18.92 7.99
CA VAL A 433 -6.26 19.02 8.97
C VAL A 433 -6.88 18.95 10.36
N ILE A 434 -6.17 18.37 11.35
CA ILE A 434 -6.62 18.44 12.76
C ILE A 434 -5.48 18.88 13.67
N GLY A 435 -5.58 20.12 14.11
CA GLY A 435 -4.88 20.69 15.26
C GLY A 435 -5.73 21.81 15.84
N THR A 436 -6.22 21.65 17.07
CA THR A 436 -7.08 22.64 17.75
C THR A 436 -6.24 23.54 18.68
N LEU A 437 -6.39 24.86 18.56
CA LEU A 437 -5.92 25.88 19.50
C LEU A 437 -7.08 26.38 20.39
N PRO A 438 -6.91 26.52 21.73
CA PRO A 438 -7.79 27.33 22.54
C PRO A 438 -7.19 28.72 22.86
N LYS A 439 -7.94 29.76 22.48
CA LYS A 439 -7.92 31.17 22.95
C LYS A 439 -6.66 32.01 22.68
N ASP A 440 -6.80 32.91 21.71
CA ASP A 440 -5.85 34.01 21.38
C ASP A 440 -5.97 35.19 22.36
N PRO A 441 -4.85 35.87 22.66
CA PRO A 441 -4.77 37.33 22.68
C PRO A 441 -4.04 37.83 21.42
N VAL A 442 -4.67 38.76 20.73
CA VAL A 442 -4.28 39.34 19.43
C VAL A 442 -2.84 39.91 19.47
N VAL A 443 -1.97 39.41 18.59
CA VAL A 443 -0.73 40.10 18.18
C VAL A 443 -0.74 40.19 16.65
N GLY A 444 -0.85 41.41 16.14
CA GLY A 444 -0.81 41.73 14.71
C GLY A 444 0.62 41.91 14.22
N ILE A 445 0.97 41.23 13.13
CA ILE A 445 2.19 41.47 12.34
C ILE A 445 1.81 41.29 10.86
N GLU A 446 2.09 42.29 10.03
CA GLU A 446 1.92 42.26 8.56
C GLU A 446 3.06 41.46 7.90
N LEU A 447 2.75 40.59 6.93
CA LEU A 447 3.70 39.78 6.15
C LEU A 447 3.68 40.18 4.65
N PRO A 448 4.82 40.11 3.93
CA PRO A 448 4.97 40.59 2.55
C PRO A 448 4.45 39.62 1.46
N PRO A 449 4.22 40.09 0.21
CA PRO A 449 3.19 39.56 -0.70
C PRO A 449 3.47 38.28 -1.50
N HIS A 450 4.56 37.53 -1.26
CA HIS A 450 4.90 36.37 -2.12
C HIS A 450 5.56 35.25 -1.32
N HIS A 451 4.80 34.33 -0.70
CA HIS A 451 5.28 32.99 -0.33
C HIS A 451 4.11 32.06 0.11
N ALA A 452 4.33 30.75 -0.01
CA ALA A 452 3.43 29.63 0.26
C ALA A 452 2.57 29.79 1.53
N THR A 453 1.28 29.41 1.42
CA THR A 453 0.29 29.69 2.46
C THR A 453 0.43 28.77 3.67
N TYR A 454 0.66 29.39 4.83
CA TYR A 454 0.53 28.83 6.17
C TYR A 454 -0.91 29.03 6.67
N ILE A 455 -1.64 27.96 7.02
CA ILE A 455 -3.03 28.07 7.51
C ILE A 455 -3.05 28.17 9.04
N ARG A 456 -3.57 29.29 9.55
CA ARG A 456 -3.83 29.55 10.98
C ARG A 456 -5.25 29.07 11.33
N GLY A 457 -5.39 28.14 12.28
CA GLY A 457 -6.68 27.59 12.68
C GLY A 457 -7.50 28.57 13.54
N PHE A 458 -8.78 28.76 13.21
CA PHE A 458 -9.75 29.55 13.98
C PHE A 458 -10.83 28.66 14.59
N HIS A 459 -11.21 28.93 15.84
CA HIS A 459 -12.39 28.35 16.48
C HIS A 459 -13.45 29.43 16.68
N THR A 460 -14.64 29.28 16.08
CA THR A 460 -15.87 29.87 16.62
C THR A 460 -17.04 28.89 16.45
N PRO A 461 -17.92 28.74 17.45
CA PRO A 461 -19.09 27.90 17.35
C PRO A 461 -20.15 28.61 16.50
N ARG A 462 -20.64 27.93 15.45
CA ARG A 462 -21.64 28.40 14.46
C ARG A 462 -21.09 29.27 13.33
N ILE A 463 -20.33 28.63 12.45
CA ILE A 463 -20.15 29.15 11.09
C ILE A 463 -20.51 28.05 10.10
N SER A 464 -21.31 28.37 9.09
CA SER A 464 -21.65 27.45 8.01
C SER A 464 -20.45 27.23 7.09
N ALA A 465 -20.39 26.10 6.38
CA ALA A 465 -19.30 25.77 5.45
C ALA A 465 -19.02 26.89 4.43
N ILE A 466 -20.08 27.57 3.97
CA ILE A 466 -19.99 28.70 3.04
C ILE A 466 -19.26 29.90 3.67
N GLU A 467 -19.50 30.17 4.95
CA GLU A 467 -18.86 31.28 5.65
C GLU A 467 -17.43 30.94 6.10
N ALA A 468 -17.15 29.66 6.38
CA ALA A 468 -15.77 29.18 6.56
C ALA A 468 -14.96 29.34 5.26
N GLU A 469 -15.51 28.94 4.11
CA GLU A 469 -14.86 29.09 2.80
C GLU A 469 -14.66 30.56 2.42
N ARG A 470 -15.66 31.43 2.65
CA ARG A 470 -15.55 32.87 2.38
C ARG A 470 -14.41 33.51 3.20
N ARG A 471 -14.28 33.15 4.48
CA ARG A 471 -13.25 33.70 5.38
C ARG A 471 -11.85 33.14 5.12
N ILE A 472 -11.78 31.86 4.72
CA ILE A 472 -10.55 31.26 4.20
C ILE A 472 -10.11 32.09 2.99
N ARG A 473 -10.99 32.37 2.02
CA ARG A 473 -10.70 33.20 0.84
C ARG A 473 -10.26 34.62 1.16
N ASP A 474 -10.91 35.29 2.13
CA ASP A 474 -10.55 36.64 2.56
C ASP A 474 -9.15 36.70 3.23
N SER A 475 -8.71 35.62 3.88
CA SER A 475 -7.39 35.55 4.54
C SER A 475 -6.20 35.43 3.59
N PHE A 476 -6.44 35.13 2.30
CA PHE A 476 -5.40 35.09 1.26
C PHE A 476 -5.08 36.45 0.64
N GLY A 477 -5.78 37.53 1.01
CA GLY A 477 -5.49 38.88 0.51
C GLY A 477 -5.39 39.01 -1.02
N SER A 478 -6.02 38.10 -1.78
CA SER A 478 -5.76 37.93 -3.21
C SER A 478 -7.05 38.11 -4.02
N ARG A 479 -6.98 39.05 -4.97
CA ARG A 479 -8.01 39.34 -5.96
C ARG A 479 -8.25 38.11 -6.84
N GLN A 480 -9.43 37.51 -6.69
CA GLN A 480 -10.23 36.72 -7.63
C GLN A 480 -9.62 35.69 -8.63
N ASP A 481 -8.30 35.51 -8.78
CA ASP A 481 -7.75 34.70 -9.90
C ASP A 481 -6.50 33.84 -9.60
N GLN A 482 -6.23 33.42 -8.35
CA GLN A 482 -5.15 32.44 -8.07
C GLN A 482 -5.65 31.17 -7.36
N LYS A 483 -5.43 30.01 -8.01
CA LYS A 483 -5.66 28.66 -7.49
C LYS A 483 -4.53 28.27 -6.51
N VAL A 484 -4.91 27.70 -5.36
CA VAL A 484 -4.00 27.15 -4.34
C VAL A 484 -4.34 25.67 -4.21
N ASP A 485 -3.45 24.76 -4.67
CA ASP A 485 -3.76 23.34 -4.89
C ASP A 485 -2.96 22.33 -4.03
N ASP A 486 -2.10 22.74 -3.08
CA ASP A 486 -1.33 21.78 -2.25
C ASP A 486 -1.11 22.26 -0.80
N CYS A 487 -1.20 21.34 0.18
CA CYS A 487 -0.90 21.62 1.59
C CYS A 487 0.34 20.84 2.07
N ALA A 488 1.24 21.51 2.79
CA ALA A 488 2.38 20.91 3.48
C ALA A 488 2.21 21.14 4.98
N LEU A 489 2.35 20.09 5.79
CA LEU A 489 2.37 20.22 7.25
C LEU A 489 3.76 19.82 7.76
N SER A 490 4.51 20.80 8.26
CA SER A 490 5.71 20.55 9.06
C SER A 490 5.27 20.27 10.49
N LEU A 491 5.48 19.05 10.96
CA LEU A 491 5.05 18.60 12.29
C LEU A 491 6.23 18.55 13.25
N SER A 492 6.91 19.68 13.43
CA SER A 492 7.73 19.84 14.62
C SER A 492 6.80 20.01 15.84
N CYS A 493 6.54 18.91 16.56
CA CYS A 493 5.78 18.82 17.81
C CYS A 493 4.23 18.77 17.73
N VAL A 494 3.63 17.97 16.84
CA VAL A 494 2.23 17.54 17.04
C VAL A 494 2.22 16.21 17.76
N ASN A 495 1.84 16.26 19.03
CA ASN A 495 1.71 15.09 19.91
C ASN A 495 0.47 14.28 19.51
N SER A 496 0.54 13.54 18.41
CA SER A 496 -0.53 12.72 17.78
C SER A 496 -1.52 13.44 16.86
N ILE A 497 -1.63 12.93 15.64
CA ILE A 497 -2.76 13.18 14.73
C ILE A 497 -3.66 11.97 14.86
N GLY A 498 -4.84 12.14 15.46
CA GLY A 498 -5.94 11.20 15.27
C GLY A 498 -6.71 11.55 14.01
N LEU A 499 -7.09 10.55 13.22
CA LEU A 499 -8.04 10.69 12.11
C LEU A 499 -9.46 11.09 12.62
N ASN A 500 -9.66 12.32 13.12
CA ASN A 500 -11.00 12.83 13.47
C ASN A 500 -11.70 13.41 12.24
N THR A 501 -11.99 12.60 11.22
CA THR A 501 -12.95 12.99 10.19
C THR A 501 -14.29 12.30 10.42
N GLY A 502 -15.24 13.08 10.94
CA GLY A 502 -16.68 12.87 10.77
C GLY A 502 -17.03 12.88 9.28
N PRO A 503 -18.00 12.10 8.80
CA PRO A 503 -18.32 12.03 7.38
C PRO A 503 -19.69 12.63 7.07
N ALA A 504 -20.11 13.60 7.87
CA ALA A 504 -21.15 14.52 7.47
C ALA A 504 -20.78 15.32 6.19
N ASP A 505 -19.55 15.19 5.70
CA ASP A 505 -19.07 15.72 4.41
C ASP A 505 -19.12 14.70 3.25
N LEU A 506 -19.78 13.55 3.42
CA LEU A 506 -19.95 12.52 2.38
C LEU A 506 -21.38 12.40 1.82
N ASP A 507 -22.33 13.23 2.26
CA ASP A 507 -23.70 13.29 1.70
C ASP A 507 -24.26 14.72 1.67
N ILE A 508 -24.02 15.47 0.59
CA ILE A 508 -24.94 16.53 0.13
C ILE A 508 -25.17 16.33 -1.36
N GLY A 509 -26.28 15.66 -1.68
CA GLY A 509 -26.60 15.33 -3.05
C GLY A 509 -28.04 14.99 -3.37
N PHE A 510 -29.04 15.33 -2.53
CA PHE A 510 -30.44 15.38 -2.98
C PHE A 510 -31.25 16.40 -2.18
N TYR A 511 -31.58 17.56 -2.79
CA TYR A 511 -32.93 18.14 -2.81
C TYR A 511 -33.00 19.38 -3.73
N MET A 512 -33.95 19.31 -4.67
CA MET A 512 -34.73 20.37 -5.34
C MET A 512 -34.05 21.62 -5.93
N MET A 513 -34.08 21.72 -7.26
CA MET A 513 -34.38 22.98 -7.95
C MET A 513 -35.85 22.99 -8.35
N GLY A 514 -36.63 23.77 -7.60
CA GLY A 514 -37.97 24.18 -7.98
C GLY A 514 -37.92 25.26 -9.07
N VAL A 515 -38.99 25.25 -9.86
CA VAL A 515 -39.43 26.26 -10.83
C VAL A 515 -39.33 27.68 -10.26
N LEU A 516 -38.83 28.63 -11.05
CA LEU A 516 -39.30 30.02 -11.02
C LEU A 516 -39.36 30.62 -12.43
N SER A 517 -40.55 31.15 -12.72
CA SER A 517 -41.02 31.98 -13.84
C SER A 517 -40.03 32.99 -14.43
N GLN A 518 -39.99 33.12 -15.77
CA GLN A 518 -40.95 33.87 -16.59
C GLN A 518 -41.10 33.20 -17.96
#